data_AF-A0AAX0VAA6-F1
#
_entry.id   AF-A0AAX0VAA6-F1
#
_cell.length_a   1.000
_cell.length_b   1.000
_cell.length_c   1.000
_cell.angle_alpha   90.00
_cell.angle_beta   90.00
_cell.angle_gamma   90.00
#
_symmetry.space_group_name_H-M   'P 1'
#
loop_
_entity.id
_entity.type
_entity.pdbx_description
1 polymer ?
#
loop_
_entity_poly.entity_id
_entity_poly.type
_entity_poly.pdbx_seq_one_letter_code
_entity_poly.pdbx_strand_id
1 'polypeptide(L)'
;MISFPNYDLNRAQRDFDTMDIDSIREEQFSIEGEFQELRQELLELWESVYSEHDLSTGIEHKKYIIDLYFGLKMYNLFNSKGLTNRMATDDNIWRFLSLKVVPDLVYRRQGMKEDYFYKKTRRIWLKTIYWYINLGWQGSSEETIRILKDNSTDTIMQLVDRISTLGYNVPLYREIMKQYAGKTDRMAFRHVMILNNAKTRTMSPELAEGELKGYVEGLYKAVDGEK
;
A
#
# COMPACT_ATOMS: atom_id res chain seq x y z
N MET A 1 11.07 12.55 15.01
CA MET A 1 9.75 11.96 14.73
C MET A 1 8.98 12.99 13.92
N ILE A 2 8.48 12.63 12.73
CA ILE A 2 7.78 13.58 11.85
C ILE A 2 6.43 13.94 12.49
N SER A 3 6.17 15.24 12.67
CA SER A 3 4.90 15.74 13.17
C SER A 3 4.01 16.10 11.98
N PHE A 4 2.96 15.31 11.73
CA PHE A 4 2.07 15.57 10.60
C PHE A 4 0.97 16.57 10.98
N PRO A 5 0.65 17.53 10.09
CA PRO A 5 -0.42 18.48 10.35
C PRO A 5 -1.79 17.81 10.25
N ASN A 6 -2.79 18.39 10.93
CA ASN A 6 -4.17 18.00 10.70
C ASN A 6 -4.57 18.40 9.27
N TYR A 7 -5.04 17.40 8.51
CA TYR A 7 -5.33 17.54 7.09
C TYR A 7 -6.55 16.68 6.73
N ASP A 8 -7.70 17.15 7.21
CA ASP A 8 -8.98 16.47 7.05
C ASP A 8 -9.47 16.40 5.59
N LEU A 9 -10.56 15.68 5.39
CA LEU A 9 -11.17 15.48 4.09
C LEU A 9 -11.59 16.79 3.40
N ASN A 10 -12.13 17.75 4.15
CA ASN A 10 -12.63 19.01 3.59
C ASN A 10 -11.49 19.90 3.11
N ARG A 11 -10.40 19.97 3.88
CA ARG A 11 -9.18 20.68 3.49
C ARG A 11 -8.55 20.02 2.27
N ALA A 12 -8.44 18.69 2.29
CA ALA A 12 -7.89 17.93 1.17
C ALA A 12 -8.69 18.15 -0.12
N GLN A 13 -10.02 18.18 -0.04
CA GLN A 13 -10.89 18.48 -1.17
C GLN A 13 -10.65 19.88 -1.74
N ARG A 14 -10.69 20.92 -0.90
CA ARG A 14 -10.43 22.30 -1.34
C ARG A 14 -9.09 22.41 -2.05
N ASP A 15 -8.06 21.84 -1.46
CA ASP A 15 -6.70 21.94 -2.00
C ASP A 15 -6.59 21.20 -3.34
N PHE A 16 -7.21 20.01 -3.49
CA PHE A 16 -7.28 19.29 -4.76
C PHE A 16 -8.06 20.05 -5.84
N ASP A 17 -9.19 20.66 -5.48
CA ASP A 17 -10.04 21.41 -6.42
C ASP A 17 -9.33 22.67 -6.95
N THR A 18 -8.39 23.22 -6.17
CA THR A 18 -7.57 24.38 -6.56
C THR A 18 -6.22 24.03 -7.17
N MET A 19 -5.89 22.75 -7.34
CA MET A 19 -4.61 22.34 -7.90
C MET A 19 -4.49 22.76 -9.37
N ASP A 20 -3.40 23.44 -9.67
CA ASP A 20 -2.96 23.61 -11.05
C ASP A 20 -2.28 22.33 -11.54
N ILE A 21 -2.92 21.67 -12.50
CA ILE A 21 -2.45 20.40 -13.07
C ILE A 21 -1.14 20.61 -13.82
N ASP A 22 -0.95 21.77 -14.46
CA ASP A 22 0.26 22.04 -15.24
C ASP A 22 1.44 22.26 -14.30
N SER A 23 1.26 22.97 -13.18
CA SER A 23 2.26 23.04 -12.11
C SER A 23 2.66 21.66 -11.56
N ILE A 24 1.73 20.73 -11.39
CA ILE A 24 2.04 19.35 -10.94
C ILE A 24 2.82 18.58 -12.00
N ARG A 25 2.45 18.73 -13.28
CA ARG A 25 3.13 18.07 -14.41
C ARG A 25 4.55 18.57 -14.59
N GLU A 26 4.77 19.85 -14.37
CA GLU A 26 6.07 20.51 -14.48
C GLU A 26 6.88 20.45 -13.18
N GLU A 27 6.37 19.76 -12.15
CA GLU A 27 6.99 19.66 -10.81
C GLU A 27 7.26 21.00 -10.13
N GLN A 28 6.51 22.03 -10.54
CA GLN A 28 6.61 23.40 -10.04
C GLN A 28 5.67 23.60 -8.85
N PHE A 29 5.96 22.94 -7.73
CA PHE A 29 5.30 23.26 -6.47
C PHE A 29 6.30 23.42 -5.33
N SER A 30 6.15 24.52 -4.60
CA SER A 30 6.98 24.82 -3.43
C SER A 30 6.47 24.06 -2.22
N ILE A 31 7.38 23.34 -1.55
CA ILE A 31 7.16 22.84 -0.20
C ILE A 31 7.99 23.69 0.74
N GLU A 32 7.31 24.40 1.62
CA GLU A 32 7.96 25.16 2.67
C GLU A 32 8.13 24.28 3.92
N GLY A 33 9.29 24.38 4.56
CA GLY A 33 9.54 23.83 5.90
C GLY A 33 10.01 22.38 5.95
N GLU A 34 9.68 21.69 7.04
CA GLU A 34 10.28 20.40 7.45
C GLU A 34 10.00 19.21 6.51
N PHE A 35 9.09 19.36 5.54
CA PHE A 35 8.73 18.30 4.59
C PHE A 35 9.52 18.33 3.29
N GLN A 36 10.34 19.36 3.05
CA GLN A 36 11.17 19.45 1.86
C GLN A 36 12.19 18.29 1.79
N GLU A 37 12.80 17.95 2.92
CA GLU A 37 13.72 16.80 3.02
C GLU A 37 13.00 15.48 2.70
N LEU A 38 11.82 15.27 3.29
CA LEU A 38 11.01 14.07 3.04
C LEU A 38 10.61 13.97 1.56
N ARG A 39 10.24 15.08 0.92
CA ARG A 39 9.95 15.10 -0.52
C ARG A 39 11.18 14.65 -1.30
N GLN A 40 12.34 15.24 -1.02
CA GLN A 40 13.57 14.93 -1.75
C GLN A 40 13.91 13.45 -1.64
N GLU A 41 13.83 12.87 -0.44
CA GLU A 41 14.03 11.43 -0.25
C GLU A 41 13.02 10.60 -1.05
N LEU A 42 11.73 10.96 -1.06
CA LEU A 42 10.72 10.23 -1.83
C LEU A 42 10.97 10.33 -3.35
N LEU A 43 11.41 11.48 -3.85
CA LEU A 43 11.79 11.65 -5.26
C LEU A 43 13.01 10.79 -5.61
N GLU A 44 14.03 10.77 -4.76
CA GLU A 44 15.21 9.92 -4.95
C GLU A 44 14.86 8.43 -4.95
N LEU A 45 13.97 8.01 -4.04
CA LEU A 45 13.44 6.65 -4.04
C LEU A 45 12.71 6.34 -5.35
N TRP A 46 11.88 7.25 -5.83
CA TRP A 46 11.16 7.09 -7.10
C TRP A 46 12.12 6.96 -8.29
N GLU A 47 13.09 7.86 -8.43
CA GLU A 47 14.06 7.86 -9.53
C GLU A 47 14.97 6.61 -9.48
N SER A 48 15.33 6.15 -8.28
CA SER A 48 16.08 4.89 -8.13
C SER A 48 15.28 3.68 -8.67
N VAL A 49 13.98 3.61 -8.39
CA VAL A 49 13.12 2.53 -8.92
C VAL A 49 12.93 2.67 -10.43
N TYR A 50 12.81 3.91 -10.92
CA TYR A 50 12.64 4.19 -12.34
C TYR A 50 13.85 3.73 -13.16
N SER A 51 15.05 4.00 -12.65
CA SER A 51 16.33 3.60 -13.26
C SER A 51 16.60 2.09 -13.12
N GLU A 52 16.42 1.50 -11.92
CA GLU A 52 16.67 0.08 -11.65
C GLU A 52 15.81 -0.88 -12.51
N HIS A 53 14.61 -0.46 -12.90
CA HIS A 53 13.64 -1.31 -13.61
C HIS A 53 13.37 -0.90 -15.06
N ASP A 54 14.19 0.00 -15.61
CA ASP A 54 14.10 0.55 -16.96
C ASP A 54 12.66 0.94 -17.33
N LEU A 55 12.09 1.87 -16.56
CA LEU A 55 10.72 2.33 -16.77
C LEU A 55 10.61 3.37 -17.90
N SER A 56 11.68 3.57 -18.68
CA SER A 56 11.80 4.53 -19.78
C SER A 56 10.73 4.35 -20.88
N THR A 57 10.23 3.13 -21.06
CA THR A 57 9.17 2.77 -22.03
C THR A 57 7.75 3.07 -21.54
N GLY A 58 7.62 3.63 -20.33
CA GLY A 58 6.35 4.09 -19.76
C GLY A 58 5.85 3.24 -18.59
N ILE A 59 5.16 3.90 -17.67
CA ILE A 59 4.66 3.32 -16.41
C ILE A 59 3.47 2.37 -16.63
N GLU A 60 2.74 2.53 -17.73
CA GLU A 60 1.40 1.95 -17.88
C GLU A 60 1.38 0.41 -17.80
N HIS A 61 2.39 -0.25 -18.37
CA HIS A 61 2.54 -1.71 -18.34
C HIS A 61 3.37 -2.21 -17.15
N LYS A 62 3.95 -1.31 -16.36
CA LYS A 62 4.84 -1.61 -15.23
C LYS A 62 4.33 -1.05 -13.89
N LYS A 63 3.03 -0.72 -13.80
CA LYS A 63 2.38 -0.15 -12.61
C LYS A 63 2.66 -0.94 -11.33
N TYR A 64 2.59 -2.27 -11.41
CA TYR A 64 2.84 -3.13 -10.26
C TYR A 64 4.31 -3.11 -9.80
N ILE A 65 5.27 -2.99 -10.72
CA ILE A 65 6.70 -2.85 -10.39
C ILE A 65 6.89 -1.58 -9.56
N ILE A 66 6.31 -0.46 -9.97
CA ILE A 66 6.34 0.76 -9.14
C ILE A 66 5.69 0.51 -7.78
N ASP A 67 4.45 0.00 -7.75
CA ASP A 67 3.73 -0.22 -6.49
C ASP A 67 4.53 -1.08 -5.50
N LEU A 68 5.22 -2.11 -5.99
CA LEU A 68 6.06 -2.99 -5.17
C LEU A 68 7.35 -2.31 -4.73
N TYR A 69 8.20 -1.87 -5.66
CA TYR A 69 9.55 -1.43 -5.34
C TYR A 69 9.59 -0.04 -4.71
N PHE A 70 8.79 0.91 -5.23
CA PHE A 70 8.64 2.21 -4.58
C PHE A 70 7.96 2.05 -3.22
N GLY A 71 6.90 1.25 -3.13
CA GLY A 71 6.22 0.96 -1.87
C GLY A 71 7.16 0.38 -0.82
N LEU A 72 8.07 -0.53 -1.20
CA LEU A 72 9.04 -1.15 -0.30
C LEU A 72 10.07 -0.15 0.23
N LYS A 73 10.67 0.64 -0.66
CA LYS A 73 11.63 1.68 -0.26
C LYS A 73 10.96 2.74 0.62
N MET A 74 9.76 3.15 0.25
CA MET A 74 8.93 4.10 1.01
C MET A 74 8.56 3.56 2.41
N TYR A 75 8.18 2.28 2.52
CA TYR A 75 7.89 1.63 3.80
C TYR A 75 9.10 1.65 4.74
N ASN A 76 10.29 1.32 4.22
CA ASN A 76 11.53 1.37 4.99
C ASN A 76 11.88 2.80 5.44
N LEU A 77 11.75 3.80 4.55
CA LEU A 77 11.97 5.22 4.87
C LEU A 77 11.04 5.71 5.99
N PHE A 78 9.74 5.42 5.89
CA PHE A 78 8.80 5.86 6.91
C PHE A 78 9.04 5.17 8.26
N ASN A 79 9.36 3.87 8.27
CA ASN A 79 9.66 3.17 9.51
C ASN A 79 10.96 3.65 10.16
N SER A 80 12.00 3.96 9.37
CA SER A 80 13.25 4.52 9.91
C SER A 80 13.04 5.91 10.53
N LYS A 81 12.06 6.67 10.04
CA LYS A 81 11.64 7.97 10.61
C LYS A 81 10.58 7.85 11.72
N GLY A 82 10.23 6.63 12.12
CA GLY A 82 9.38 6.35 13.28
C GLY A 82 7.87 6.34 13.01
N LEU A 83 7.43 6.16 11.75
CA LEU A 83 6.02 5.96 11.44
C LEU A 83 5.55 4.61 12.02
N THR A 84 4.64 4.66 12.99
CA THR A 84 4.09 3.44 13.61
C THR A 84 2.83 2.99 12.88
N ASN A 85 2.43 1.72 13.05
CA ASN A 85 1.14 1.22 12.54
C ASN A 85 -0.05 2.07 12.98
N ARG A 86 -0.02 2.63 14.20
CA ARG A 86 -1.07 3.52 14.72
C ARG A 86 -1.13 4.84 13.96
N MET A 87 0.02 5.39 13.57
CA MET A 87 0.06 6.59 12.74
C MET A 87 -0.37 6.27 11.32
N ALA A 88 0.07 5.14 10.76
CA ALA A 88 -0.27 4.70 9.41
C ALA A 88 -1.77 4.43 9.18
N THR A 89 -2.59 4.30 10.24
CA THR A 89 -4.05 4.25 10.08
C THR A 89 -4.68 5.63 9.84
N ASP A 90 -4.02 6.72 10.25
CA ASP A 90 -4.54 8.10 10.12
C ASP A 90 -4.53 8.56 8.65
N ASP A 91 -5.72 8.76 8.09
CA ASP A 91 -5.90 9.23 6.72
C ASP A 91 -5.33 10.64 6.49
N ASN A 92 -5.27 11.49 7.51
CA ASN A 92 -4.78 12.86 7.36
C ASN A 92 -3.32 12.91 6.92
N ILE A 93 -2.49 12.00 7.45
CA ILE A 93 -1.09 11.83 7.05
C ILE A 93 -1.00 11.56 5.55
N TRP A 94 -1.78 10.60 5.07
CA TRP A 94 -1.73 10.17 3.68
C TRP A 94 -2.30 11.19 2.71
N ARG A 95 -3.36 11.91 3.11
CA ARG A 95 -3.90 13.04 2.34
C ARG A 95 -2.88 14.16 2.22
N PHE A 96 -2.23 14.52 3.32
CA PHE A 96 -1.20 15.56 3.34
C PHE A 96 -0.01 15.17 2.45
N LEU A 97 0.52 13.96 2.61
CA LEU A 97 1.60 13.45 1.77
C LEU A 97 1.22 13.50 0.27
N SER A 98 0.03 13.03 -0.06
CA SER A 98 -0.42 12.92 -1.45
C SER A 98 -0.71 14.27 -2.10
N LEU A 99 -1.13 15.29 -1.34
CA LEU A 99 -1.54 16.59 -1.90
C LEU A 99 -0.50 17.71 -1.71
N LYS A 100 0.36 17.60 -0.69
CA LYS A 100 1.32 18.65 -0.33
C LYS A 100 2.77 18.22 -0.47
N VAL A 101 3.07 16.92 -0.39
CA VAL A 101 4.47 16.45 -0.40
C VAL A 101 4.87 15.87 -1.75
N VAL A 102 4.07 14.98 -2.31
CA VAL A 102 4.35 14.32 -3.60
C VAL A 102 3.13 14.20 -4.54
N PRO A 103 2.35 15.28 -4.77
CA PRO A 103 1.22 15.24 -5.71
C PRO A 103 1.62 14.83 -7.14
N ASP A 104 2.82 15.19 -7.57
CA ASP A 104 3.44 14.76 -8.82
C ASP A 104 3.60 13.24 -8.92
N LEU A 105 4.12 12.57 -7.88
CA LEU A 105 4.28 11.11 -7.91
C LEU A 105 2.93 10.39 -7.97
N VAL A 106 1.94 10.87 -7.22
CA VAL A 106 0.58 10.34 -7.26
C VAL A 106 -0.03 10.53 -8.64
N TYR A 107 0.14 11.72 -9.23
CA TYR A 107 -0.31 12.04 -10.58
C TYR A 107 0.36 11.15 -11.64
N ARG A 108 1.70 11.03 -11.63
CA ARG A 108 2.46 10.18 -12.56
C ARG A 108 1.96 8.73 -12.55
N ARG A 109 1.58 8.21 -11.38
CA ARG A 109 1.13 6.82 -11.23
C ARG A 109 -0.37 6.61 -11.52
N GLN A 110 -1.25 7.55 -11.13
CA GLN A 110 -2.71 7.33 -11.13
C GLN A 110 -3.50 8.31 -12.01
N GLY A 111 -2.87 9.38 -12.49
CA GLY A 111 -3.52 10.54 -13.10
C GLY A 111 -4.32 11.37 -12.09
N MET A 112 -5.02 12.41 -12.56
CA MET A 112 -5.88 13.26 -11.72
C MET A 112 -7.18 12.55 -11.34
N LYS A 113 -7.12 11.77 -10.26
CA LYS A 113 -8.26 11.01 -9.71
C LYS A 113 -8.28 11.15 -8.19
N GLU A 114 -9.22 11.94 -7.69
CA GLU A 114 -9.44 12.27 -6.26
C GLU A 114 -9.35 11.07 -5.30
N ASP A 115 -9.82 9.89 -5.73
CA ASP A 115 -9.78 8.64 -4.96
C ASP A 115 -8.36 8.24 -4.53
N TYR A 116 -7.37 8.47 -5.39
CA TYR A 116 -5.98 8.09 -5.13
C TYR A 116 -5.18 9.15 -4.38
N PHE A 117 -5.69 10.38 -4.32
CA PHE A 117 -5.08 11.47 -3.57
C PHE A 117 -5.61 11.56 -2.15
N TYR A 118 -6.94 11.55 -1.96
CA TYR A 118 -7.50 11.92 -0.66
C TYR A 118 -8.90 11.37 -0.31
N LYS A 119 -9.73 11.05 -1.30
CA LYS A 119 -11.17 10.86 -1.08
C LYS A 119 -11.52 9.54 -0.42
N LYS A 120 -11.14 8.43 -1.06
CA LYS A 120 -11.42 7.07 -0.56
C LYS A 120 -10.25 6.59 0.27
N THR A 121 -10.43 6.53 1.58
CA THR A 121 -9.39 6.18 2.57
C THR A 121 -8.58 4.93 2.19
N ARG A 122 -9.24 3.87 1.73
CA ARG A 122 -8.58 2.61 1.30
C ARG A 122 -7.91 2.67 -0.08
N ARG A 123 -8.12 3.74 -0.84
CA ARG A 123 -7.62 3.94 -2.21
C ARG A 123 -6.59 5.04 -2.34
N ILE A 124 -6.32 5.82 -1.29
CA ILE A 124 -5.19 6.78 -1.29
C ILE A 124 -3.91 5.99 -1.58
N TRP A 125 -3.27 6.28 -2.72
CA TRP A 125 -2.29 5.35 -3.31
C TRP A 125 -1.09 5.10 -2.39
N LEU A 126 -0.52 6.14 -1.78
CA LEU A 126 0.58 6.02 -0.82
C LEU A 126 0.19 5.15 0.39
N LYS A 127 -1.03 5.33 0.92
CA LYS A 127 -1.56 4.50 2.02
C LYS A 127 -1.69 3.04 1.57
N THR A 128 -2.27 2.83 0.39
CA THR A 128 -2.50 1.51 -0.19
C THR A 128 -1.19 0.73 -0.33
N ILE A 129 -0.15 1.33 -0.92
CA ILE A 129 1.14 0.63 -1.10
C ILE A 129 1.90 0.47 0.23
N TYR A 130 1.81 1.42 1.17
CA TYR A 130 2.39 1.24 2.51
C TYR A 130 1.79 0.03 3.22
N TRP A 131 0.46 -0.07 3.26
CA TRP A 131 -0.22 -1.18 3.92
C TRP A 131 -0.01 -2.50 3.19
N TYR A 132 0.06 -2.49 1.85
CA TYR A 132 0.42 -3.67 1.08
C TYR A 132 1.77 -4.25 1.52
N ILE A 133 2.80 -3.40 1.61
CA ILE A 133 4.12 -3.83 2.06
C ILE A 133 4.10 -4.23 3.53
N ASN A 134 3.47 -3.46 4.42
CA ASN A 134 3.42 -3.80 5.84
C ASN A 134 2.77 -5.17 6.11
N LEU A 135 1.69 -5.47 5.37
CA LEU A 135 0.95 -6.73 5.46
C LEU A 135 1.63 -7.86 4.68
N GLY A 136 2.55 -7.56 3.77
CA GLY A 136 3.42 -8.53 3.12
C GLY A 136 4.80 -8.70 3.78
N TRP A 137 5.16 -7.87 4.76
CA TRP A 137 6.52 -7.78 5.28
C TRP A 137 7.01 -9.09 5.91
N GLN A 138 8.15 -9.60 5.43
CA GLN A 138 8.76 -10.87 5.88
C GLN A 138 10.04 -10.69 6.70
N GLY A 139 10.26 -9.50 7.27
CA GLY A 139 11.43 -9.21 8.10
C GLY A 139 12.58 -8.52 7.36
N SER A 140 12.67 -8.67 6.04
CA SER A 140 13.61 -7.92 5.19
C SER A 140 13.00 -7.56 3.84
N SER A 141 13.64 -6.62 3.14
CA SER A 141 13.26 -6.23 1.78
C SER A 141 13.31 -7.40 0.81
N GLU A 142 14.36 -8.22 0.89
CA GLU A 142 14.65 -9.34 -0.01
C GLU A 142 13.60 -10.45 0.14
N GLU A 143 13.29 -10.84 1.37
CA GLU A 143 12.27 -11.86 1.66
C GLU A 143 10.87 -11.36 1.28
N THR A 144 10.59 -10.07 1.49
CA THR A 144 9.32 -9.45 1.10
C THR A 144 9.18 -9.43 -0.43
N ILE A 145 10.21 -9.03 -1.17
CA ILE A 145 10.21 -9.08 -2.63
C ILE A 145 9.97 -10.51 -3.13
N ARG A 146 10.63 -11.50 -2.51
CA ARG A 146 10.51 -12.90 -2.92
C ARG A 146 9.05 -13.38 -2.96
N ILE A 147 8.24 -13.00 -1.97
CA ILE A 147 6.85 -13.43 -1.89
C ILE A 147 5.88 -12.53 -2.67
N LEU A 148 6.24 -11.27 -2.93
CA LEU A 148 5.37 -10.30 -3.57
C LEU A 148 5.61 -10.15 -5.08
N LYS A 149 6.79 -10.47 -5.61
CA LYS A 149 7.19 -10.16 -7.00
C LYS A 149 6.21 -10.60 -8.09
N ASP A 150 5.46 -11.67 -7.88
CA ASP A 150 4.55 -12.26 -8.88
C ASP A 150 3.08 -11.79 -8.72
N ASN A 151 2.82 -10.88 -7.78
CA ASN A 151 1.49 -10.30 -7.57
C ASN A 151 1.15 -9.28 -8.67
N SER A 152 -0.02 -8.66 -8.53
CA SER A 152 -0.51 -7.62 -9.43
C SER A 152 -1.10 -6.45 -8.65
N THR A 153 -1.37 -5.34 -9.35
CA THR A 153 -2.14 -4.23 -8.76
C THR A 153 -3.53 -4.68 -8.29
N ASP A 154 -4.16 -5.68 -8.91
CA ASP A 154 -5.43 -6.24 -8.40
C ASP A 154 -5.23 -6.95 -7.06
N THR A 155 -4.14 -7.71 -6.88
CA THR A 155 -3.81 -8.37 -5.60
C THR A 155 -3.71 -7.36 -4.46
N ILE A 156 -3.05 -6.22 -4.70
CA ILE A 156 -2.99 -5.10 -3.74
C ILE A 156 -4.42 -4.68 -3.35
N MET A 157 -5.30 -4.52 -4.32
CA MET A 157 -6.67 -4.06 -4.10
C MET A 157 -7.52 -5.09 -3.36
N GLN A 158 -7.42 -6.36 -3.74
CA GLN A 158 -8.09 -7.45 -3.03
C GLN A 158 -7.61 -7.55 -1.58
N LEU A 159 -6.35 -7.21 -1.29
CA LEU A 159 -5.85 -7.15 0.08
C LEU A 159 -6.46 -5.96 0.82
N VAL A 160 -6.17 -4.72 0.38
CA VAL A 160 -6.47 -3.51 1.18
C VAL A 160 -7.96 -3.20 1.29
N ASP A 161 -8.77 -3.54 0.28
CA ASP A 161 -10.22 -3.30 0.34
C ASP A 161 -10.94 -4.30 1.25
N ARG A 162 -10.36 -5.49 1.43
CA ARG A 162 -10.99 -6.61 2.16
C ARG A 162 -10.36 -6.85 3.52
N ILE A 163 -9.59 -5.90 4.03
CA ILE A 163 -9.14 -5.96 5.41
C ILE A 163 -10.37 -5.85 6.30
N SER A 164 -10.50 -6.81 7.22
CA SER A 164 -11.61 -6.88 8.16
C SER A 164 -11.86 -5.53 8.83
N THR A 165 -13.14 -5.22 9.04
CA THR A 165 -13.58 -4.04 9.81
C THR A 165 -13.12 -4.10 11.27
N LEU A 166 -12.68 -5.26 11.75
CA LEU A 166 -12.11 -5.48 13.08
C LEU A 166 -10.65 -5.00 13.19
N GLY A 167 -10.03 -4.57 12.08
CA GLY A 167 -8.69 -3.99 12.05
C GLY A 167 -7.65 -4.86 11.34
N TYR A 168 -6.40 -4.38 11.38
CA TYR A 168 -5.25 -5.00 10.73
C TYR A 168 -4.62 -6.04 11.69
N ASN A 169 -5.08 -7.29 11.65
CA ASN A 169 -4.33 -8.40 12.23
C ASN A 169 -3.07 -8.66 11.38
N VAL A 170 -2.04 -7.85 11.59
CA VAL A 170 -0.82 -7.84 10.77
C VAL A 170 -0.16 -9.23 10.66
N PRO A 171 0.02 -9.99 11.76
CA PRO A 171 0.56 -11.35 11.67
C PRO A 171 -0.23 -12.28 10.75
N LEU A 172 -1.57 -12.24 10.84
CA LEU A 172 -2.42 -13.06 9.99
C LEU A 172 -2.25 -12.73 8.49
N TYR A 173 -2.29 -11.44 8.14
CA TYR A 173 -2.17 -11.07 6.73
C TYR A 173 -0.76 -11.34 6.17
N ARG A 174 0.28 -11.20 6.99
CA ARG A 174 1.65 -11.61 6.60
C ARG A 174 1.72 -13.10 6.27
N GLU A 175 1.04 -13.94 7.04
CA GLU A 175 0.96 -15.37 6.75
C GLU A 175 0.10 -15.67 5.51
N ILE A 176 -1.03 -14.97 5.32
CA ILE A 176 -1.85 -15.08 4.09
C ILE A 176 -1.03 -14.75 2.85
N MET A 177 -0.27 -13.64 2.87
CA MET A 177 0.57 -13.22 1.75
C MET A 177 1.73 -14.18 1.51
N LYS A 178 2.34 -14.71 2.58
CA LYS A 178 3.41 -15.71 2.49
C LYS A 178 2.93 -17.00 1.82
N GLN A 179 1.77 -17.53 2.20
CA GLN A 179 1.22 -18.75 1.60
C GLN A 179 0.61 -18.51 0.21
N TYR A 180 0.31 -17.25 -0.14
CA TYR A 180 -0.10 -16.90 -1.50
C TYR A 180 1.06 -16.96 -2.51
N ALA A 181 2.30 -16.80 -2.05
CA ALA A 181 3.48 -16.70 -2.90
C ALA A 181 3.58 -17.88 -3.89
N GLY A 182 3.77 -17.56 -5.18
CA GLY A 182 3.89 -18.56 -6.23
C GLY A 182 2.59 -19.24 -6.65
N LYS A 183 1.43 -18.91 -6.05
CA LYS A 183 0.13 -19.40 -6.53
C LYS A 183 -0.25 -18.68 -7.83
N THR A 184 -0.67 -19.46 -8.83
CA THR A 184 -1.05 -18.94 -10.16
C THR A 184 -2.52 -18.54 -10.25
N ASP A 185 -3.36 -19.08 -9.36
CA ASP A 185 -4.78 -18.74 -9.35
C ASP A 185 -5.05 -17.40 -8.67
N ARG A 186 -5.33 -16.40 -9.49
CA ARG A 186 -5.68 -15.04 -9.05
C ARG A 186 -7.02 -14.97 -8.31
N MET A 187 -7.95 -15.89 -8.60
CA MET A 187 -9.24 -15.95 -7.89
C MET A 187 -9.09 -16.55 -6.50
N ALA A 188 -8.10 -17.43 -6.29
CA ALA A 188 -7.86 -18.04 -4.99
C ALA A 188 -7.61 -16.99 -3.90
N PHE A 189 -6.79 -15.96 -4.18
CA PHE A 189 -6.53 -14.89 -3.21
C PHE A 189 -7.82 -14.18 -2.79
N ARG A 190 -8.66 -13.83 -3.78
CA ARG A 190 -9.95 -13.17 -3.52
C ARG A 190 -10.86 -14.05 -2.66
N HIS A 191 -10.98 -15.34 -2.98
CA HIS A 191 -11.81 -16.28 -2.22
C HIS A 191 -11.27 -16.48 -0.80
N VAL A 192 -9.96 -16.61 -0.62
CA VAL A 192 -9.32 -16.68 0.70
C VAL A 192 -9.61 -15.43 1.53
N MET A 193 -9.52 -14.24 0.94
CA MET A 193 -9.83 -12.99 1.65
C MET A 193 -11.32 -12.90 2.04
N ILE A 194 -12.23 -13.41 1.21
CA ILE A 194 -13.67 -13.48 1.54
C ILE A 194 -13.90 -14.47 2.69
N LEU A 195 -13.34 -15.67 2.58
CA LEU A 195 -13.49 -16.72 3.57
C LEU A 195 -12.89 -16.30 4.92
N ASN A 196 -11.73 -15.63 4.91
CA ASN A 196 -11.10 -15.08 6.10
C ASN A 196 -12.03 -14.10 6.84
N ASN A 197 -12.65 -13.17 6.10
CA ASN A 197 -13.60 -12.22 6.69
C ASN A 197 -14.86 -12.87 7.27
N ALA A 198 -15.27 -14.02 6.73
CA ALA A 198 -16.38 -14.79 7.27
C ALA A 198 -15.94 -15.53 8.55
N LYS A 199 -14.83 -16.27 8.49
CA LYS A 199 -14.34 -17.12 9.60
C LYS A 199 -13.87 -16.32 10.82
N THR A 200 -13.24 -15.17 10.62
CA THR A 200 -12.78 -14.30 11.72
C THR A 200 -13.92 -13.76 12.60
N ARG A 201 -15.18 -13.90 12.19
CA ARG A 201 -16.35 -13.54 13.00
C ARG A 201 -16.73 -14.63 14.01
N THR A 202 -16.34 -15.87 13.75
CA THR A 202 -16.76 -17.04 14.54
C THR A 202 -15.59 -17.81 15.14
N MET A 203 -14.36 -17.50 14.74
CA MET A 203 -13.15 -18.17 15.19
C MET A 203 -11.98 -17.19 15.24
N SER A 204 -11.20 -17.24 16.32
CA SER A 204 -9.93 -16.51 16.42
C SER A 204 -8.84 -17.29 15.67
N PRO A 205 -8.22 -16.72 14.62
CA PRO A 205 -7.16 -17.38 13.84
C PRO A 205 -6.00 -17.92 14.68
N GLU A 206 -5.66 -17.23 15.77
CA GLU A 206 -4.58 -17.61 16.70
C GLU A 206 -4.90 -18.87 17.50
N LEU A 207 -6.18 -19.22 17.63
CA LEU A 207 -6.65 -20.40 18.38
C LEU A 207 -6.90 -21.61 17.48
N ALA A 208 -6.65 -21.49 16.17
CA ALA A 208 -6.76 -22.61 15.26
C ALA A 208 -5.63 -23.63 15.51
N GLU A 209 -5.88 -24.89 15.14
CA GLU A 209 -4.84 -25.91 15.12
C GLU A 209 -3.71 -25.49 14.16
N GLY A 210 -2.46 -25.54 14.63
CA GLY A 210 -1.31 -25.01 13.90
C GLY A 210 -1.21 -23.48 13.89
N GLU A 211 -1.96 -22.81 14.78
CA GLU A 211 -2.00 -21.35 14.96
C GLU A 211 -2.34 -20.62 13.64
N LEU A 212 -1.76 -19.44 13.41
CA LEU A 212 -1.99 -18.67 12.18
C LEU A 212 -1.63 -19.43 10.91
N LYS A 213 -0.55 -20.23 10.95
CA LYS A 213 -0.10 -21.01 9.80
C LYS A 213 -1.15 -22.05 9.41
N GLY A 214 -1.58 -22.86 10.38
CA GLY A 214 -2.59 -23.89 10.17
C GLY A 214 -3.96 -23.31 9.78
N TYR A 215 -4.34 -22.16 10.37
CA TYR A 215 -5.53 -21.42 9.97
C TYR A 215 -5.50 -21.04 8.48
N VAL A 216 -4.41 -20.39 8.02
CA VAL A 216 -4.27 -19.94 6.63
C VAL A 216 -4.16 -21.13 5.67
N GLU A 217 -3.46 -22.20 6.05
CA GLU A 217 -3.44 -23.45 5.27
C GLU A 217 -4.86 -24.00 5.09
N GLY A 218 -5.69 -23.97 6.14
CA GLY A 218 -7.09 -24.37 6.09
C GLY A 218 -7.95 -23.48 5.19
N LEU A 219 -7.66 -22.18 5.08
CA LEU A 219 -8.34 -21.29 4.14
C LEU A 219 -8.02 -21.67 2.70
N TYR A 220 -6.73 -21.85 2.36
CA TYR A 220 -6.33 -22.21 1.01
C TYR A 220 -6.83 -23.61 0.62
N LYS A 221 -6.76 -24.60 1.53
CA LYS A 221 -7.31 -25.94 1.28
C LYS A 221 -8.81 -25.91 0.97
N ALA A 222 -9.59 -25.10 1.69
CA ALA A 222 -11.01 -24.95 1.43
C ALA A 222 -11.29 -24.36 0.04
N VAL A 223 -10.54 -23.33 -0.35
CA VAL A 223 -10.68 -22.69 -1.66
C VAL A 223 -10.18 -23.57 -2.81
N ASP A 224 -9.09 -24.30 -2.61
CA ASP A 224 -8.48 -25.16 -3.64
C ASP A 224 -9.30 -26.46 -3.84
N GLY A 225 -9.99 -26.95 -2.81
CA GLY A 225 -10.87 -28.14 -2.86
C GLY A 225 -12.30 -27.89 -3.34
N GLU A 226 -12.68 -26.63 -3.56
CA GLU A 226 -13.97 -26.23 -4.19
C GLU A 226 -13.91 -26.26 -5.74
N LYS A 227 -12.79 -26.72 -6.33
CA LYS A 227 -12.61 -26.93 -7.78
C LYS A 227 -12.79 -28.39 -8.16
#